data_AF-A0A8X7CTM2-F1
#
_entry.id   AF-A0A8X7CTM2-F1
#
_cell.length_a   1.000
_cell.length_b   1.000
_cell.length_c   1.000
_cell.angle_alpha   90.00
_cell.angle_beta   90.00
_cell.angle_gamma   90.00
#
_symmetry.space_group_name_H-M   'P 1'
#
loop_
_entity.id
_entity.type
_entity.pdbx_description
1 polymer ?
#
loop_
_entity_poly.entity_id
_entity_poly.type
_entity_poly.pdbx_seq_one_letter_code
_entity_poly.pdbx_strand_id
1 'polypeptide(L)'
;MDLERLKTKRSTVRSLFTKLVTKINANIETPVNEEINREIKLEILQDLKCQLVEKIKDLKELDFGIEKVVDISDLEKEIMDSEKYRETGTIVRSKLDRYMTLLERTSSNISDGCTSSEQVSRETETNIIRNSFKTENSVKLPRININTFNGEFSEWLDFYNSFEIAIHKNDTLNKIEKFTYLKSYLRGAASTAISGFALTNENYDSAIQLLQDRFGRKELAITLI
;
A
#
# COMPACT_ATOMS: atom_id res chain seq x y z
N MET A 1 44.07 10.83 0.52
CA MET A 1 43.81 9.98 -0.67
C MET A 1 42.64 9.02 -0.42
N ASP A 2 42.45 8.53 0.81
CA ASP A 2 41.38 7.57 1.12
C ASP A 2 39.96 8.17 1.13
N LEU A 3 39.78 9.43 1.54
CA LEU A 3 38.46 10.07 1.60
C LEU A 3 37.76 10.14 0.23
N GLU A 4 38.45 10.61 -0.82
CA GLU A 4 37.88 10.69 -2.18
C GLU A 4 37.53 9.31 -2.74
N ARG A 5 38.36 8.30 -2.46
CA ARG A 5 38.09 6.91 -2.87
C ARG A 5 36.85 6.37 -2.16
N LEU A 6 36.72 6.61 -0.85
CA LEU A 6 35.56 6.21 -0.07
C LEU A 6 34.28 6.90 -0.54
N LYS A 7 34.32 8.23 -0.74
CA LYS A 7 33.20 9.02 -1.27
C LYS A 7 32.77 8.54 -2.67
N THR A 8 33.73 8.26 -3.55
CA THR A 8 33.46 7.71 -4.89
C THR A 8 32.79 6.34 -4.81
N LYS A 9 33.34 5.41 -4.01
CA LYS A 9 32.76 4.07 -3.82
C LYS A 9 31.35 4.17 -3.26
N ARG A 10 31.13 5.02 -2.24
CA ARG A 10 29.81 5.25 -1.65
C ARG A 10 28.82 5.83 -2.64
N SER A 11 29.22 6.79 -3.47
CA SER A 11 28.36 7.35 -4.51
C SER A 11 27.84 6.27 -5.47
N THR A 12 28.73 5.39 -5.92
CA THR A 12 28.36 4.24 -6.76
C THR A 12 27.39 3.30 -6.02
N VAL A 13 27.68 2.96 -4.76
CA VAL A 13 26.79 2.09 -3.96
C VAL A 13 25.42 2.74 -3.73
N ARG A 14 25.36 4.05 -3.45
CA ARG A 14 24.10 4.82 -3.33
C ARG A 14 23.28 4.76 -4.62
N SER A 15 23.91 4.91 -5.79
CA SER A 15 23.24 4.78 -7.10
C SER A 15 22.66 3.37 -7.31
N LEU A 16 23.44 2.33 -7.00
CA LEU A 16 22.98 0.94 -7.07
C LEU A 16 21.84 0.66 -6.09
N PHE A 17 21.95 1.15 -4.86
CA PHE A 17 20.91 1.07 -3.83
C PHE A 17 19.60 1.71 -4.31
N THR A 18 19.65 2.92 -4.87
CA THR A 18 18.44 3.60 -5.39
C THR A 18 17.78 2.80 -6.51
N LYS A 19 18.56 2.26 -7.46
CA LYS A 19 18.04 1.38 -8.53
C LYS A 19 17.38 0.13 -7.95
N LEU A 20 17.98 -0.47 -6.92
CA LEU A 20 17.43 -1.64 -6.25
C LEU A 20 16.12 -1.32 -5.53
N VAL A 21 16.04 -0.19 -4.82
CA VAL A 21 14.80 0.29 -4.18
C VAL A 21 13.68 0.48 -5.22
N THR A 22 13.96 1.09 -6.37
CA THR A 22 12.98 1.23 -7.45
C THR A 22 12.51 -0.12 -7.96
N LYS A 23 13.43 -1.08 -8.17
CA LYS A 23 13.11 -2.44 -8.60
C LYS A 23 12.24 -3.17 -7.58
N ILE A 24 12.52 -3.02 -6.28
CA ILE A 24 11.73 -3.61 -5.20
C ILE A 24 10.31 -3.04 -5.20
N ASN A 25 10.17 -1.71 -5.26
CA ASN A 25 8.85 -1.08 -5.25
C ASN A 25 7.99 -1.51 -6.45
N ALA A 26 8.57 -1.53 -7.66
CA ALA A 26 7.87 -2.02 -8.84
C ALA A 26 7.40 -3.48 -8.66
N ASN A 27 8.26 -4.36 -8.10
CA ASN A 27 7.86 -5.74 -7.82
C ASN A 27 6.74 -5.82 -6.79
N ILE A 28 6.75 -5.00 -5.74
CA ILE A 28 5.68 -4.98 -4.73
C ILE A 28 4.35 -4.50 -5.35
N GLU A 29 4.38 -3.55 -6.28
CA GLU A 29 3.19 -2.94 -6.90
C GLU A 29 2.53 -3.83 -7.96
N THR A 30 3.28 -4.71 -8.62
CA THR A 30 2.72 -5.62 -9.64
C THR A 30 1.74 -6.62 -9.02
N PRO A 31 0.47 -6.74 -9.46
CA PRO A 31 -0.46 -7.71 -8.90
C PRO A 31 -0.05 -9.16 -9.20
N VAL A 32 -0.37 -10.11 -8.31
CA VAL A 32 -0.18 -11.55 -8.52
C VAL A 32 -1.54 -12.17 -8.81
N ASN A 33 -1.68 -12.83 -9.97
CA ASN A 33 -2.94 -13.38 -10.49
C ASN A 33 -3.05 -14.91 -10.36
N GLU A 34 -1.94 -15.63 -10.17
CA GLU A 34 -1.91 -17.10 -10.10
C GLU A 34 -0.91 -17.58 -9.03
N GLU A 35 -1.09 -18.81 -8.53
CA GLU A 35 -0.29 -19.37 -7.44
C GLU A 35 1.16 -19.67 -7.82
N ILE A 36 1.40 -20.18 -9.04
CA ILE A 36 2.76 -20.36 -9.60
C ILE A 36 3.48 -19.01 -9.70
N ASN A 37 2.75 -17.95 -10.07
CA ASN A 37 3.28 -16.59 -10.12
C ASN A 37 3.59 -16.02 -8.73
N ARG A 38 3.02 -16.58 -7.66
CA ARG A 38 3.28 -16.17 -6.27
C ARG A 38 4.60 -16.73 -5.75
N GLU A 39 4.84 -18.02 -5.95
CA GLU A 39 6.05 -18.69 -5.47
C GLU A 39 7.30 -18.12 -6.14
N ILE A 40 7.26 -17.96 -7.47
CA ILE A 40 8.32 -17.31 -8.25
C ILE A 40 8.54 -15.87 -7.76
N LYS A 41 7.45 -15.13 -7.49
CA LYS A 41 7.56 -13.77 -6.99
C LYS A 41 8.16 -13.71 -5.59
N LEU A 42 7.84 -14.66 -4.71
CA LEU A 42 8.41 -14.74 -3.37
C LEU A 42 9.93 -14.98 -3.44
N GLU A 43 10.39 -15.88 -4.30
CA GLU A 43 11.81 -16.11 -4.55
C GLU A 43 12.53 -14.83 -5.02
N ILE A 44 11.95 -14.14 -6.02
CA ILE A 44 12.49 -12.86 -6.51
C ILE A 44 12.57 -11.82 -5.39
N LEU A 45 11.54 -11.70 -4.56
CA LEU A 45 11.50 -10.72 -3.47
C LEU A 45 12.52 -11.05 -2.37
N GLN A 46 12.72 -12.34 -2.08
CA GLN A 46 13.71 -12.80 -1.12
C GLN A 46 15.14 -12.50 -1.62
N ASP A 47 15.42 -12.74 -2.91
CA ASP A 47 16.71 -12.36 -3.52
C ASP A 47 16.93 -10.84 -3.45
N LEU A 48 15.93 -10.04 -3.82
CA LEU A 48 16.01 -8.59 -3.73
C LEU A 48 16.21 -8.09 -2.29
N LYS A 49 15.63 -8.78 -1.30
CA LYS A 49 15.87 -8.50 0.12
C LYS A 49 17.33 -8.75 0.50
N CYS A 50 17.90 -9.88 0.11
CA CYS A 50 19.30 -10.20 0.37
C CYS A 50 20.22 -9.12 -0.23
N GLN A 51 20.00 -8.75 -1.50
CA GLN A 51 20.73 -7.67 -2.15
C GLN A 51 20.61 -6.33 -1.40
N LEU A 52 19.41 -6.00 -0.91
CA LEU A 52 19.16 -4.76 -0.17
C LEU A 52 19.93 -4.74 1.15
N VAL A 53 19.91 -5.86 1.88
CA VAL A 53 20.64 -6.00 3.16
C VAL A 53 22.14 -5.85 2.95
N GLU A 54 22.70 -6.47 1.91
CA GLU A 54 24.12 -6.29 1.56
C GLU A 54 24.45 -4.83 1.23
N LYS A 55 23.61 -4.15 0.44
CA LYS A 55 23.83 -2.74 0.08
C LYS A 55 23.75 -1.82 1.30
N ILE A 56 22.83 -2.07 2.24
CA ILE A 56 22.75 -1.33 3.51
C ILE A 56 24.02 -1.54 4.34
N LYS A 57 24.54 -2.77 4.37
CA LYS A 57 25.80 -3.10 5.04
C LYS A 57 26.99 -2.36 4.40
N ASP A 58 27.13 -2.44 3.07
CA ASP A 58 28.18 -1.74 2.31
C ASP A 58 28.16 -0.23 2.61
N LEU A 59 26.97 0.40 2.60
CA LEU A 59 26.83 1.82 2.90
C LEU A 59 27.25 2.13 4.33
N LYS A 60 26.80 1.34 5.32
CA LYS A 60 27.17 1.52 6.73
C LYS A 60 28.68 1.45 6.94
N GLU A 61 29.37 0.52 6.29
CA GLU A 61 30.83 0.39 6.36
C GLU A 61 31.55 1.59 5.73
N LEU A 62 31.06 2.06 4.57
CA LEU A 62 31.63 3.23 3.89
C LEU A 62 31.39 4.52 4.66
N ASP A 63 30.19 4.71 5.21
CA ASP A 63 29.83 5.87 6.02
C ASP A 63 30.70 5.95 7.26
N PHE A 64 30.87 4.84 7.98
CA PHE A 64 31.79 4.77 9.11
C PHE A 64 33.25 5.03 8.73
N GLY A 65 33.67 4.58 7.53
CA GLY A 65 35.01 4.87 7.01
C GLY A 65 35.22 6.37 6.73
N ILE A 66 34.20 7.03 6.17
CA ILE A 66 34.24 8.46 5.83
C ILE A 66 34.20 9.32 7.10
N GLU A 67 33.32 8.98 8.05
CA GLU A 67 33.19 9.66 9.34
C GLU A 67 34.53 9.77 10.09
N LYS A 68 35.40 8.76 9.98
CA LYS A 68 36.72 8.75 10.63
C LYS A 68 37.74 9.71 10.02
N VAL A 69 37.56 10.11 8.77
CA VAL A 69 38.59 10.83 7.99
C VAL A 69 38.09 12.16 7.42
N VAL A 70 36.81 12.48 7.58
CA VAL A 70 36.21 13.76 7.18
C VAL A 70 36.51 14.84 8.21
N ASP A 71 36.69 16.09 7.75
CA ASP A 71 36.87 17.23 8.65
C ASP A 71 35.61 17.51 9.48
N ILE A 72 35.83 18.02 10.69
CA ILE A 72 34.75 18.29 11.67
C ILE A 72 33.70 19.25 11.09
N SER A 73 34.11 20.21 10.25
CA SER A 73 33.19 21.15 9.62
C SER A 73 32.17 20.51 8.67
N ASP A 74 32.52 19.36 8.07
CA ASP A 74 31.66 18.64 7.12
C ASP A 74 30.97 17.42 7.75
N LEU A 75 31.37 17.02 8.96
CA LEU A 75 30.94 15.79 9.62
C LEU A 75 29.42 15.73 9.82
N GLU A 76 28.80 16.80 10.31
CA GLU A 76 27.35 16.85 10.55
C GLU A 76 26.55 16.62 9.26
N LYS A 77 26.94 17.32 8.19
CA LYS A 77 26.33 17.18 6.87
C LYS A 77 26.49 15.74 6.35
N GLU A 78 27.67 15.17 6.53
CA GLU A 78 27.99 13.82 6.08
C GLU A 78 27.14 12.76 6.81
N ILE A 79 26.96 12.90 8.13
CA ILE A 79 26.08 12.04 8.93
C ILE A 79 24.63 12.16 8.44
N MET A 80 24.12 13.39 8.28
CA MET A 80 22.75 13.62 7.81
C MET A 80 22.50 13.02 6.42
N ASP A 81 23.43 13.18 5.48
CA ASP A 81 23.32 12.62 4.14
C ASP A 81 23.27 11.08 4.18
N SER A 82 24.03 10.46 5.07
CA SER A 82 24.04 9.00 5.25
C SER A 82 22.76 8.46 5.91
N GLU A 83 22.19 9.20 6.86
CA GLU A 83 20.91 8.85 7.51
C GLU A 83 19.77 8.67 6.50
N LYS A 84 19.68 9.54 5.49
CA LYS A 84 18.64 9.46 4.45
C LYS A 84 18.59 8.09 3.77
N TYR A 85 19.75 7.52 3.45
CA TYR A 85 19.82 6.20 2.81
C TYR A 85 19.52 5.06 3.78
N ARG A 86 19.96 5.19 5.05
CA ARG A 86 19.69 4.20 6.11
C ARG A 86 18.20 4.11 6.43
N GLU A 87 17.52 5.25 6.55
CA GLU A 87 16.08 5.32 6.77
C GLU A 87 15.31 4.73 5.59
N THR A 88 15.65 5.16 4.36
CA THR A 88 15.06 4.59 3.13
C THR A 88 15.21 3.07 3.09
N GLY A 89 16.40 2.55 3.41
CA GLY A 89 16.67 1.11 3.41
C GLY A 89 15.85 0.36 4.45
N THR A 90 15.67 0.95 5.63
CA THR A 90 14.85 0.38 6.71
C THR A 90 13.38 0.33 6.31
N ILE A 91 12.83 1.42 5.78
CA ILE A 91 11.44 1.51 5.31
C ILE A 91 11.18 0.47 4.21
N VAL A 92 12.04 0.40 3.20
CA VAL A 92 11.88 -0.51 2.07
C VAL A 92 11.99 -1.97 2.52
N ARG A 93 12.95 -2.29 3.40
CA ARG A 93 13.08 -3.64 3.98
C ARG A 93 11.81 -4.04 4.73
N SER A 94 11.28 -3.18 5.60
CA SER A 94 10.04 -3.44 6.32
C SER A 94 8.83 -3.59 5.39
N LYS A 95 8.75 -2.77 4.32
CA LYS A 95 7.71 -2.89 3.29
C LYS A 95 7.78 -4.25 2.58
N LEU A 96 9.00 -4.68 2.25
CA LEU A 96 9.28 -5.95 1.57
C LEU A 96 8.96 -7.15 2.47
N ASP A 97 9.42 -7.13 3.73
CA ASP A 97 9.12 -8.17 4.73
C ASP A 97 7.62 -8.35 4.91
N ARG A 98 6.88 -7.25 5.08
CA ARG A 98 5.42 -7.29 5.20
C ARG A 98 4.75 -7.91 3.97
N TYR A 99 5.25 -7.59 2.78
CA TYR A 99 4.70 -8.11 1.53
C TYR A 99 5.00 -9.60 1.36
N MET A 100 6.22 -10.07 1.66
CA MET A 100 6.57 -11.49 1.62
C MET A 100 5.76 -12.31 2.62
N THR A 101 5.62 -11.84 3.87
CA THR A 101 4.74 -12.48 4.86
C THR A 101 3.28 -12.55 4.38
N LEU A 102 2.80 -11.52 3.66
CA LEU A 102 1.45 -11.53 3.08
C LEU A 102 1.32 -12.60 1.98
N LEU A 103 2.34 -12.75 1.12
CA LEU A 103 2.35 -13.77 0.08
C LEU A 103 2.42 -15.19 0.67
N GLU A 104 3.32 -15.44 1.62
CA GLU A 104 3.48 -16.75 2.28
C GLU A 104 2.18 -17.20 2.96
N ARG A 105 1.51 -16.30 3.69
CA ARG A 105 0.23 -16.59 4.37
C ARG A 105 -0.92 -16.87 3.42
N THR A 106 -0.80 -16.49 2.15
CA THR A 106 -1.78 -16.83 1.12
C THR A 106 -1.54 -18.24 0.56
N SER A 107 -0.32 -18.79 0.69
CA SER A 107 0.06 -20.13 0.22
C SER A 107 -0.13 -21.22 1.29
N SER A 108 0.15 -20.94 2.58
CA SER A 108 0.05 -21.94 3.65
C SER A 108 -1.37 -22.30 4.12
N ASN A 109 -2.44 -21.77 3.54
CA ASN A 109 -3.81 -22.13 3.92
C ASN A 109 -4.28 -23.51 3.35
N ILE A 110 -3.37 -24.33 2.81
CA ILE A 110 -3.69 -25.68 2.28
C ILE A 110 -3.12 -26.81 3.16
N SER A 111 -2.24 -26.55 4.13
CA SER A 111 -1.68 -27.60 4.99
C SER A 111 -1.55 -27.13 6.43
N ASP A 112 -2.54 -27.42 7.26
CA ASP A 112 -2.34 -27.98 8.60
C ASP A 112 -3.69 -28.25 9.27
N GLY A 113 -4.19 -29.45 8.98
CA GLY A 113 -5.23 -30.09 9.78
C GLY A 113 -4.62 -30.78 10.99
N CYS A 114 -5.06 -30.35 12.18
CA CYS A 114 -5.21 -31.11 13.42
C CYS A 114 -3.96 -31.64 14.15
N THR A 115 -3.79 -31.22 15.41
CA THR A 115 -3.59 -32.13 16.56
C THR A 115 -4.14 -31.54 17.87
N SER A 116 -5.15 -32.22 18.43
CA SER A 116 -5.51 -32.46 19.86
C SER A 116 -5.73 -31.26 20.83
N SER A 117 -6.72 -31.20 21.73
CA SER A 117 -7.58 -32.21 22.38
C SER A 117 -8.72 -31.54 23.19
N GLU A 118 -9.89 -32.22 23.25
CA GLU A 118 -10.89 -32.36 24.35
C GLU A 118 -11.61 -31.10 24.95
N GLN A 119 -12.93 -31.04 25.20
CA GLN A 119 -13.96 -32.08 25.40
C GLN A 119 -15.42 -31.51 25.48
N VAL A 120 -16.42 -32.37 25.18
CA VAL A 120 -17.80 -32.50 25.77
C VAL A 120 -19.05 -31.88 25.07
N SER A 121 -19.79 -32.78 24.39
CA SER A 121 -21.26 -33.09 24.47
C SER A 121 -22.36 -32.22 23.81
N ARG A 122 -23.02 -32.73 22.75
CA ARG A 122 -24.34 -33.47 22.73
C ARG A 122 -25.04 -33.40 21.35
N GLU A 123 -25.69 -34.51 21.00
CA GLU A 123 -26.31 -34.86 19.71
C GLU A 123 -27.73 -34.29 19.52
N THR A 124 -28.10 -33.89 18.29
CA THR A 124 -29.39 -34.26 17.66
C THR A 124 -29.29 -34.07 16.13
N GLU A 125 -29.70 -35.10 15.38
CA GLU A 125 -29.73 -35.16 13.91
C GLU A 125 -30.89 -34.35 13.30
N THR A 126 -30.67 -33.72 12.13
CA THR A 126 -31.61 -33.73 10.98
C THR A 126 -30.87 -33.35 9.68
N ASN A 127 -31.31 -33.96 8.57
CA ASN A 127 -30.62 -34.05 7.30
C ASN A 127 -31.17 -33.08 6.23
N ILE A 128 -30.25 -32.56 5.39
CA ILE A 128 -30.38 -32.13 3.97
C ILE A 128 -31.17 -30.83 3.67
N ILE A 129 -30.43 -29.74 3.31
CA ILE A 129 -30.46 -29.08 1.98
C ILE A 129 -29.05 -28.53 1.67
N ARG A 130 -28.48 -29.00 0.55
CA ARG A 130 -27.22 -28.55 -0.07
C ARG A 130 -27.54 -27.45 -1.08
N ASN A 131 -27.16 -26.21 -0.80
CA ASN A 131 -27.00 -25.14 -1.82
C ASN A 131 -25.98 -24.13 -1.26
N SER A 132 -24.71 -24.19 -1.67
CA SER A 132 -24.13 -23.41 -2.78
C SER A 132 -23.74 -21.97 -2.39
N PHE A 133 -22.45 -21.85 -2.01
CA PHE A 133 -21.50 -20.72 -2.08
C PHE A 133 -21.91 -19.30 -1.66
N LYS A 134 -21.25 -18.81 -0.59
CA LYS A 134 -20.13 -17.84 -0.67
C LYS A 134 -19.68 -17.50 0.75
N THR A 135 -18.68 -18.21 1.26
CA THR A 135 -17.94 -17.75 2.44
C THR A 135 -16.58 -17.26 1.96
N GLU A 136 -16.54 -15.96 1.71
CA GLU A 136 -15.35 -15.19 1.39
C GLU A 136 -14.37 -15.28 2.57
N ASN A 137 -13.30 -16.07 2.39
CA ASN A 137 -12.18 -16.08 3.33
C ASN A 137 -11.43 -14.74 3.21
N SER A 138 -11.86 -13.77 4.03
CA SER A 138 -11.32 -12.43 4.10
C SER A 138 -9.91 -12.40 4.71
N VAL A 139 -8.91 -12.24 3.85
CA VAL A 139 -7.60 -11.72 4.26
C VAL A 139 -7.79 -10.26 4.65
N LYS A 140 -7.49 -9.89 5.90
CA LYS A 140 -7.57 -8.49 6.35
C LYS A 140 -6.43 -7.67 5.74
N LEU A 141 -6.73 -7.07 4.59
CA LEU A 141 -5.94 -6.06 3.91
C LEU A 141 -5.73 -4.83 4.82
N PRO A 142 -4.65 -4.05 4.62
CA PRO A 142 -4.52 -2.73 5.24
C PRO A 142 -5.78 -1.93 4.94
N ARG A 143 -6.43 -1.37 5.96
CA ARG A 143 -7.61 -0.54 5.76
C ARG A 143 -7.27 0.59 4.81
N ILE A 144 -7.96 0.63 3.67
CA ILE A 144 -7.89 1.76 2.74
C ILE A 144 -8.32 3.00 3.52
N ASN A 145 -7.40 3.95 3.67
CA ASN A 145 -7.68 5.19 4.38
C ASN A 145 -8.21 6.20 3.36
N ILE A 146 -9.50 6.50 3.42
CA ILE A 146 -10.13 7.51 2.56
C ILE A 146 -9.98 8.86 3.26
N ASN A 147 -9.21 9.76 2.65
CA ASN A 147 -9.12 11.15 3.11
C ASN A 147 -10.44 11.89 2.83
N THR A 148 -10.78 12.87 3.66
CA THR A 148 -11.93 13.73 3.40
C THR A 148 -11.68 14.62 2.19
N PHE A 149 -12.72 14.86 1.39
CA PHE A 149 -12.64 15.65 0.17
C PHE A 149 -13.42 16.97 0.30
N ASN A 150 -12.72 18.10 0.13
CA ASN A 150 -13.29 19.44 0.29
C ASN A 150 -13.91 20.02 -1.01
N GLY A 151 -13.63 19.42 -2.17
CA GLY A 151 -14.05 19.95 -3.48
C GLY A 151 -12.90 20.48 -4.34
N GLU A 152 -11.64 20.25 -3.96
CA GLU A 152 -10.46 20.68 -4.73
C GLU A 152 -10.18 19.75 -5.91
N PHE A 153 -10.09 20.30 -7.13
CA PHE A 153 -9.89 19.49 -8.35
C PHE A 153 -8.63 18.62 -8.31
N SER A 154 -7.55 19.10 -7.68
CA SER A 154 -6.28 18.36 -7.54
C SER A 154 -6.41 17.11 -6.68
N GLU A 155 -7.32 17.10 -5.71
CA GLU A 155 -7.54 15.99 -4.77
C GLU A 155 -8.57 14.98 -5.29
N TRP A 156 -9.34 15.34 -6.32
CA TRP A 156 -10.45 14.53 -6.81
C TRP A 156 -10.03 13.12 -7.22
N LEU A 157 -8.92 12.98 -7.95
CA LEU A 157 -8.47 11.68 -8.46
C LEU A 157 -8.10 10.72 -7.33
N ASP A 158 -7.35 11.20 -6.34
CA ASP A 158 -6.92 10.39 -5.20
C ASP A 158 -8.10 10.01 -4.29
N PHE A 159 -9.01 10.97 -4.05
CA PHE A 159 -10.24 10.72 -3.31
C PHE A 159 -11.12 9.69 -4.01
N TYR A 160 -11.44 9.91 -5.29
CA TYR A 160 -12.38 9.06 -6.02
C TYR A 160 -11.83 7.65 -6.19
N ASN A 161 -10.53 7.48 -6.50
CA ASN A 161 -9.92 6.15 -6.60
C ASN A 161 -9.99 5.38 -5.27
N SER A 162 -9.68 6.05 -4.16
CA SER A 162 -9.73 5.44 -2.83
C SER A 162 -11.17 5.08 -2.43
N PHE A 163 -12.12 5.98 -2.66
CA PHE A 163 -13.55 5.76 -2.43
C PHE A 163 -14.11 4.65 -3.34
N GLU A 164 -13.66 4.59 -4.59
CA GLU A 164 -14.15 3.63 -5.57
C GLU A 164 -13.79 2.20 -5.16
N ILE A 165 -12.52 1.98 -4.81
CA ILE A 165 -12.00 0.67 -4.41
C ILE A 165 -12.59 0.22 -3.07
N ALA A 166 -12.68 1.12 -2.10
CA ALA A 166 -13.12 0.77 -0.75
C ALA A 166 -14.65 0.65 -0.60
N ILE A 167 -15.41 1.49 -1.30
CA ILE A 167 -16.85 1.66 -1.07
C ILE A 167 -17.66 1.43 -2.36
N HIS A 168 -17.34 2.09 -3.48
CA HIS A 168 -18.20 2.02 -4.68
C HIS A 168 -18.28 0.61 -5.28
N LYS A 169 -17.13 -0.05 -5.45
CA LYS A 169 -17.00 -1.43 -5.99
C LYS A 169 -17.18 -2.51 -4.93
N ASN A 170 -17.50 -2.14 -3.69
CA ASN A 170 -17.77 -3.09 -2.64
C ASN A 170 -19.22 -3.60 -2.75
N ASP A 171 -19.39 -4.82 -3.22
CA ASP A 171 -20.71 -5.45 -3.41
C ASP A 171 -21.40 -5.87 -2.10
N THR A 172 -20.68 -5.81 -0.96
CA THR A 172 -21.26 -6.09 0.37
C THR A 172 -22.07 -4.92 0.93
N LEU A 173 -21.92 -3.71 0.36
CA LEU A 173 -22.64 -2.51 0.76
C LEU A 173 -23.77 -2.21 -0.22
N ASN A 174 -24.95 -1.86 0.28
CA ASN A 174 -26.03 -1.35 -0.56
C ASN A 174 -25.84 0.13 -0.89
N LYS A 175 -26.58 0.66 -1.87
CA LYS A 175 -26.41 2.05 -2.35
C LYS A 175 -26.68 3.10 -1.26
N ILE A 176 -27.61 2.85 -0.33
CA ILE A 176 -27.90 3.76 0.79
C ILE A 176 -26.71 3.82 1.75
N GLU A 177 -26.09 2.67 2.06
CA GLU A 177 -24.88 2.59 2.89
C GLU A 177 -23.70 3.28 2.19
N LYS A 178 -23.49 3.02 0.90
CA LYS A 178 -22.47 3.70 0.08
C LYS A 178 -22.68 5.21 0.07
N PHE A 179 -23.93 5.67 -0.01
CA PHE A 179 -24.25 7.09 0.00
C PHE A 179 -24.01 7.74 1.37
N THR A 180 -24.28 7.01 2.44
CA THR A 180 -23.99 7.46 3.81
C THR A 180 -22.48 7.64 4.01
N TYR A 181 -21.67 6.67 3.57
CA TYR A 181 -20.22 6.81 3.58
C TYR A 181 -19.74 7.97 2.71
N LEU A 182 -20.26 8.10 1.49
CA LEU A 182 -19.94 9.22 0.60
C LEU A 182 -20.12 10.57 1.32
N LYS A 183 -21.30 10.83 1.89
CA LYS A 183 -21.57 12.08 2.64
C LYS A 183 -20.62 12.28 3.82
N SER A 184 -20.21 11.21 4.50
CA SER A 184 -19.31 11.29 5.66
C SER A 184 -17.88 11.74 5.33
N TYR A 185 -17.41 11.49 4.10
CA TYR A 185 -16.09 11.90 3.64
C TYR A 185 -16.08 13.26 2.93
N LEU A 186 -17.23 13.80 2.56
CA LEU A 186 -17.33 15.08 1.86
C LEU A 186 -17.38 16.26 2.82
N ARG A 187 -16.67 17.32 2.48
CA ARG A 187 -16.61 18.59 3.20
C ARG A 187 -16.73 19.75 2.20
N GLY A 188 -16.86 20.98 2.70
CA GLY A 188 -16.82 22.20 1.89
C GLY A 188 -17.74 22.19 0.65
N ALA A 189 -17.16 22.52 -0.50
CA ALA A 189 -17.86 22.64 -1.78
C ALA A 189 -18.44 21.29 -2.26
N ALA A 190 -17.73 20.19 -1.99
CA ALA A 190 -18.18 18.85 -2.38
C ALA A 190 -19.38 18.38 -1.55
N SER A 191 -19.40 18.66 -0.24
CA SER A 191 -20.56 18.36 0.62
C SER A 191 -21.77 19.20 0.22
N THR A 192 -21.57 20.49 -0.03
CA THR A 192 -22.62 21.42 -0.47
C THR A 192 -23.27 20.94 -1.77
N ALA A 193 -22.47 20.43 -2.71
CA ALA A 193 -22.92 19.95 -4.03
C ALA A 193 -24.06 18.92 -3.95
N ILE A 194 -24.03 18.04 -2.95
CA ILE A 194 -24.96 16.92 -2.83
C ILE A 194 -25.86 17.02 -1.57
N SER A 195 -25.82 18.16 -0.88
CA SER A 195 -26.52 18.36 0.40
C SER A 195 -28.04 18.19 0.29
N GLY A 196 -28.63 18.60 -0.84
CA GLY A 196 -30.06 18.49 -1.11
C GLY A 196 -30.56 17.10 -1.51
N PHE A 197 -29.67 16.11 -1.68
CA PHE A 197 -30.05 14.76 -2.11
C PHE A 197 -30.53 13.94 -0.90
N ALA A 198 -31.73 13.36 -0.99
CA ALA A 198 -32.20 12.39 0.00
C ALA A 198 -31.43 11.05 -0.13
N LEU A 199 -31.27 10.30 0.96
CA LEU A 199 -30.59 9.00 0.99
C LEU A 199 -31.44 7.91 0.30
N THR A 200 -31.50 7.94 -1.02
CA THR A 200 -32.17 6.92 -1.86
C THR A 200 -31.19 6.33 -2.86
N ASN A 201 -31.56 5.19 -3.45
CA ASN A 201 -30.71 4.48 -4.41
C ASN A 201 -30.45 5.30 -5.68
N GLU A 202 -31.48 5.96 -6.19
CA GLU A 202 -31.44 6.78 -7.41
C GLU A 202 -30.61 8.04 -7.18
N ASN A 203 -30.74 8.63 -6.00
CA ASN A 203 -29.99 9.81 -5.60
C ASN A 203 -28.51 9.52 -5.35
N TYR A 204 -28.14 8.29 -4.96
CA TYR A 204 -26.73 7.89 -4.86
C TYR A 204 -26.03 7.96 -6.21
N ASP A 205 -26.60 7.32 -7.23
CA ASP A 205 -26.01 7.32 -8.57
C ASP A 205 -25.93 8.75 -9.12
N SER A 206 -26.99 9.53 -8.93
CA SER A 206 -27.07 10.93 -9.35
C SER A 206 -26.05 11.81 -8.60
N ALA A 207 -25.80 11.55 -7.33
CA ALA A 207 -24.79 12.27 -6.53
C ALA A 207 -23.36 11.93 -6.98
N ILE A 208 -23.06 10.65 -7.28
CA ILE A 208 -21.75 10.25 -7.81
C ILE A 208 -21.50 10.90 -9.17
N GLN A 209 -22.49 10.86 -10.07
CA GLN A 209 -22.38 11.50 -11.38
C GLN A 209 -22.16 13.01 -11.25
N LEU A 210 -22.92 13.70 -10.39
CA LEU A 210 -22.75 15.13 -10.16
C LEU A 210 -21.34 15.47 -9.65
N LEU A 211 -20.78 14.68 -8.74
CA LEU A 211 -19.43 14.89 -8.22
C LEU A 211 -18.37 14.65 -9.30
N GLN A 212 -18.51 13.61 -10.12
CA GLN A 212 -17.64 13.36 -11.28
C GLN A 212 -17.71 14.49 -12.31
N ASP A 213 -18.92 14.95 -12.64
CA ASP A 213 -19.11 16.04 -13.61
C ASP A 213 -18.58 17.37 -13.09
N ARG A 214 -18.68 17.61 -11.79
CA ARG A 214 -18.28 18.89 -11.17
C ARG A 214 -16.80 18.96 -10.83
N PHE A 215 -16.19 17.86 -10.37
CA PHE A 215 -14.81 17.83 -9.87
C PHE A 215 -13.87 16.93 -10.69
N GLY A 216 -14.41 16.03 -11.51
CA GLY A 216 -13.65 15.10 -12.35
C GLY A 216 -13.27 15.63 -13.74
N ARG A 217 -13.78 16.80 -14.14
CA ARG A 217 -13.37 17.43 -15.39
C ARG A 217 -12.00 18.11 -15.25
N LYS A 218 -10.99 17.55 -15.92
CA LYS A 218 -9.61 18.08 -16.02
C LYS A 218 -9.50 19.41 -16.78
N GLU A 219 -10.57 19.91 -17.42
CA GLU A 219 -10.48 21.05 -18.35
C GLU A 219 -10.60 22.45 -17.72
N LEU A 220 -10.93 22.60 -16.43
CA LEU A 220 -11.01 23.93 -15.80
C LEU A 220 -9.70 24.41 -15.16
N ALA A 221 -8.64 23.58 -15.16
CA ALA A 221 -7.32 23.99 -14.69
C ALA A 221 -6.46 24.71 -15.76
N ILE A 222 -6.96 24.84 -17.01
CA ILE A 222 -6.19 25.43 -18.13
C ILE A 222 -6.71 26.83 -18.52
N THR A 223 -7.76 27.37 -17.89
CA THR A 223 -8.27 28.73 -18.21
C THR A 223 -8.25 29.64 -16.99
N LEU A 224 -7.06 29.88 -16.44
CA LEU A 224 -6.71 31.08 -15.68
C LEU A 224 -5.19 31.27 -15.81
N ILE A 225 -4.75 31.62 -17.02
CA ILE A 225 -3.49 32.33 -17.30
C ILE A 225 -3.87 33.56 -18.11
#